data_AF-A0AA39T3D2-F1
#
_entry.id   AF-A0AA39T3D2-F1
#
_cell.length_a   1.000
_cell.length_b   1.000
_cell.length_c   1.000
_cell.angle_alpha   90.00
_cell.angle_beta   90.00
_cell.angle_gamma   90.00
#
_symmetry.space_group_name_H-M   'P 1'
#
loop_
_entity.id
_entity.type
_entity.pdbx_description
1 polymer ?
#
loop_
_entity_poly.entity_id
_entity_poly.type
_entity_poly.pdbx_seq_one_letter_code
_entity_poly.pdbx_strand_id
1 'polypeptide(L)'
;MCNLHRDKPSLEIAAVSLSVRYHIASKTEIKAIKFITTYLLPPPKKVVLAYLGIRLTPGGQPEAPTPIIRKAEVDFLDVVNGDAYNVILALDGGKWNIESLDKLPEGTQPQISVQELVACETIVTSNARVQQLAKEV
;
A
#
# COMPACT_ATOMS: atom_id res chain seq x y z
N MET A 1 -3.89 29.93 -3.53
CA MET A 1 -2.59 29.67 -4.19
C MET A 1 -2.22 28.23 -3.92
N CYS A 2 -2.25 27.38 -4.95
CA CYS A 2 -1.95 25.95 -4.85
C CYS A 2 -0.46 25.76 -5.15
N ASN A 3 0.35 25.47 -4.13
CA ASN A 3 1.79 25.24 -4.27
C ASN A 3 2.05 23.83 -4.85
N LEU A 4 1.83 23.68 -6.15
CA LEU A 4 2.08 22.45 -6.93
C LEU A 4 3.58 22.17 -7.19
N HIS A 5 4.50 22.66 -6.36
CA HIS A 5 5.93 22.72 -6.70
C HIS A 5 6.91 22.03 -5.74
N ARG A 6 6.48 21.09 -4.87
CA ARG A 6 7.43 20.32 -4.02
C ARG A 6 7.17 18.82 -3.83
N ASP A 7 6.19 18.22 -4.48
CA ASP A 7 5.89 16.80 -4.28
C ASP A 7 6.36 16.00 -5.50
N LYS A 8 7.63 15.59 -5.53
CA LYS A 8 8.02 14.51 -6.45
C LYS A 8 7.38 13.23 -5.92
N PRO A 9 6.51 12.53 -6.67
CA PRO A 9 5.81 11.33 -6.18
C PRO A 9 6.75 10.23 -5.68
N SER A 10 7.95 10.15 -6.26
CA SER A 10 9.01 9.22 -5.83
C SER A 10 9.54 9.50 -4.41
N LEU A 11 9.49 10.75 -3.94
CA LEU A 11 9.88 11.10 -2.57
C LEU A 11 8.83 10.65 -1.55
N GLU A 12 7.55 10.63 -1.94
CA GLU A 12 6.47 10.24 -1.03
C GLU A 12 6.49 8.74 -0.74
N ILE A 13 6.67 7.90 -1.77
CA ILE A 13 6.79 6.45 -1.58
C ILE A 13 7.95 6.14 -0.64
N ALA A 14 9.11 6.77 -0.84
CA ALA A 14 10.27 6.59 0.02
C ALA A 14 9.99 7.03 1.48
N ALA A 15 9.31 8.17 1.66
CA ALA A 15 8.95 8.67 2.98
C ALA A 15 7.95 7.74 3.71
N VAL A 16 6.94 7.26 2.99
CA VAL A 16 5.96 6.28 3.50
C VAL A 16 6.66 5.00 3.92
N SER A 17 7.47 4.40 3.02
CA SER A 17 8.21 3.18 3.33
C SER A 17 9.17 3.35 4.51
N LEU A 18 9.79 4.53 4.65
CA LEU A 18 10.65 4.85 5.78
C LEU A 18 9.86 4.95 7.09
N SER A 19 8.71 5.62 7.10
CA SER A 19 7.81 5.68 8.26
C SER A 19 7.35 4.29 8.70
N VAL A 20 6.98 3.42 7.75
CA VAL A 20 6.64 2.02 8.06
C VAL A 20 7.82 1.31 8.70
N ARG A 21 9.02 1.36 8.10
CA ARG A 21 10.23 0.73 8.67
C ARG A 21 10.52 1.22 10.09
N TYR A 22 10.43 2.52 10.34
CA TYR A 22 10.63 3.07 11.68
C TYR A 22 9.58 2.56 12.67
N HIS A 23 8.30 2.55 12.28
CA HIS A 23 7.24 2.04 13.14
C HIS A 23 7.48 0.57 13.48
N ILE A 24 7.74 -0.26 12.47
CA ILE A 24 8.02 -1.68 12.63
C ILE A 24 9.20 -1.91 13.58
N ALA A 25 10.34 -1.27 13.31
CA ALA A 25 11.56 -1.43 14.10
C ALA A 25 11.44 -0.93 15.54
N SER A 26 10.53 0.01 15.83
CA SER A 26 10.40 0.64 17.16
C SER A 26 9.19 0.16 17.98
N LYS A 27 8.19 -0.43 17.34
CA LYS A 27 6.90 -0.77 17.95
C LYS A 27 6.48 -2.23 17.80
N THR A 28 7.22 -3.04 17.05
CA THR A 28 6.84 -4.43 16.76
C THR A 28 8.05 -5.36 16.88
N GLU A 29 7.79 -6.67 16.93
CA GLU A 29 8.82 -7.73 16.93
C GLU A 29 9.19 -8.22 15.52
N ILE A 30 8.60 -7.62 14.47
CA ILE A 30 8.83 -8.02 13.08
C ILE A 30 10.25 -7.63 12.67
N LYS A 31 11.08 -8.64 12.33
CA LYS A 31 12.52 -8.45 12.12
C LYS A 31 12.88 -8.07 10.69
N ALA A 32 12.12 -8.55 9.72
CA ALA A 32 12.40 -8.32 8.32
C ALA A 32 11.09 -8.20 7.53
N ILE A 33 10.98 -7.12 6.76
CA ILE A 33 9.80 -6.82 5.95
C ILE A 33 10.16 -6.80 4.48
N LYS A 34 9.27 -7.35 3.66
CA LYS A 34 9.26 -7.22 2.20
C LYS A 34 8.01 -6.44 1.80
N PHE A 35 8.21 -5.23 1.27
CA PHE A 35 7.11 -4.42 0.73
C PHE A 35 6.55 -5.08 -0.53
N ILE A 36 5.23 -5.13 -0.63
CA ILE A 36 4.50 -5.68 -1.77
C ILE A 36 3.89 -4.53 -2.58
N THR A 37 3.09 -3.70 -1.93
CA THR A 37 2.46 -2.52 -2.53
C THR A 37 2.73 -1.29 -1.67
N THR A 38 2.81 -0.13 -2.31
CA THR A 38 2.82 1.16 -1.63
C THR A 38 2.20 2.16 -2.59
N TYR A 39 1.06 2.74 -2.22
CA TYR A 39 0.34 3.66 -3.08
C TYR A 39 -0.44 4.69 -2.26
N LEU A 40 -0.79 5.81 -2.89
CA LEU A 40 -1.66 6.79 -2.27
C LEU A 40 -3.08 6.27 -2.26
N LEU A 41 -3.70 6.25 -1.07
CA LEU A 41 -5.08 5.85 -0.91
C LEU A 41 -5.99 6.96 -1.46
N PRO A 42 -6.88 6.66 -2.42
CA PRO A 42 -7.83 7.63 -2.91
C PRO A 42 -8.72 8.15 -1.77
N PRO A 43 -8.95 9.47 -1.69
CA PRO A 43 -9.82 10.02 -0.65
C PRO A 43 -11.27 9.52 -0.84
N PRO A 44 -12.06 9.42 0.25
CA PRO A 44 -13.45 9.01 0.15
C PRO A 44 -14.25 9.92 -0.78
N LYS A 45 -15.07 9.33 -1.65
CA LYS A 45 -15.90 10.07 -2.64
C LYS A 45 -16.67 11.22 -2.01
N LYS A 46 -17.27 10.99 -0.85
CA LYS A 46 -18.03 12.02 -0.10
C LYS A 46 -17.18 13.27 0.19
N VAL A 47 -15.94 13.08 0.66
CA VAL A 47 -15.02 14.17 0.99
C VAL A 47 -14.60 14.93 -0.28
N VAL A 48 -14.35 14.21 -1.37
CA VAL A 48 -14.02 14.83 -2.67
C VAL A 48 -15.17 15.69 -3.19
N LEU A 49 -16.41 15.19 -3.12
CA LEU A 49 -17.58 15.94 -3.56
C LEU A 49 -17.80 17.19 -2.71
N ALA A 50 -17.67 17.08 -1.38
CA ALA A 50 -17.74 18.22 -0.47
C ALA A 50 -16.66 19.27 -0.77
N TYR A 51 -15.41 18.83 -1.00
CA TYR A 51 -14.29 19.70 -1.37
C TYR A 51 -14.54 20.44 -2.70
N LEU A 52 -15.13 19.78 -3.69
CA LEU A 52 -15.47 20.36 -4.99
C LEU A 52 -16.76 21.21 -4.98
N GLY A 53 -17.48 21.27 -3.85
CA GLY A 53 -18.77 21.95 -3.77
C GLY A 53 -19.87 21.26 -4.59
N ILE A 54 -19.75 19.96 -4.84
CA ILE A 54 -20.72 19.15 -5.57
C ILE A 54 -21.71 18.54 -4.58
N ARG A 55 -22.99 18.60 -4.93
CA ARG A 55 -24.10 18.15 -4.09
C ARG A 55 -24.28 16.65 -4.21
N LEU A 56 -24.64 15.98 -3.11
CA LEU A 56 -24.89 14.53 -3.10
C LEU A 56 -26.26 14.15 -3.69
N THR A 57 -27.22 15.07 -3.61
CA THR A 57 -28.60 14.85 -4.07
C THR A 57 -29.04 15.98 -5.02
N PRO A 58 -29.92 15.68 -6.00
CA PRO A 58 -30.52 16.70 -6.85
C PRO A 58 -31.27 17.74 -6.00
N GLY A 59 -31.03 19.02 -6.25
CA GLY A 59 -31.69 20.13 -5.53
C GLY A 59 -31.17 20.40 -4.10
N GLY A 60 -30.32 19.54 -3.54
CA GLY A 60 -29.70 19.75 -2.23
C GLY A 60 -28.70 20.92 -2.22
N GLN A 61 -28.10 21.20 -1.06
CA GLN A 61 -26.93 22.08 -0.95
C GLN A 61 -25.65 21.25 -0.88
N PRO A 62 -24.51 21.77 -1.39
CA PRO A 62 -23.21 21.14 -1.15
C PRO A 62 -22.93 21.00 0.34
N GLU A 63 -22.27 19.92 0.73
CA GLU A 63 -21.73 19.81 2.08
C GLU A 63 -20.59 20.82 2.28
N ALA A 64 -20.31 21.16 3.54
CA ALA A 64 -19.20 22.05 3.86
C ALA A 64 -17.87 21.43 3.38
N PRO A 65 -16.98 22.21 2.72
CA PRO A 65 -15.69 21.68 2.28
C PRO A 65 -14.86 21.16 3.45
N THR A 66 -14.49 19.89 3.37
CA THR A 66 -13.59 19.25 4.35
C THR A 66 -12.18 19.15 3.76
N PRO A 67 -11.12 19.46 4.52
CA PRO A 67 -9.75 19.25 4.06
C PRO A 67 -9.49 17.79 3.68
N ILE A 68 -8.91 17.57 2.50
CA ILE A 68 -8.51 16.23 2.05
C ILE A 68 -7.13 15.93 2.66
N ILE A 69 -7.10 14.95 3.57
CA ILE A 69 -5.86 14.43 4.13
C ILE A 69 -5.26 13.42 3.14
N ARG A 70 -3.99 13.61 2.78
CA ARG A 70 -3.28 12.65 1.92
C ARG A 70 -3.00 11.39 2.73
N LYS A 71 -3.45 10.24 2.21
CA LYS A 71 -3.27 8.92 2.83
C LYS A 71 -2.49 7.98 1.92
N ALA A 72 -1.85 6.99 2.51
CA ALA A 72 -1.15 5.93 1.80
C ALA A 72 -1.54 4.57 2.37
N GLU A 73 -1.54 3.57 1.52
CA GLU A 73 -1.75 2.18 1.87
C GLU A 73 -0.53 1.36 1.46
N VAL A 74 -0.14 0.45 2.36
CA VAL A 74 1.05 -0.39 2.20
C VAL A 74 0.71 -1.81 2.60
N ASP A 75 0.94 -2.75 1.68
CA ASP A 75 1.02 -4.17 2.02
C ASP A 75 2.48 -4.60 2.15
N PHE A 76 2.79 -5.37 3.19
CA PHE A 76 4.09 -6.00 3.36
C PHE A 76 3.99 -7.40 3.96
N LEU A 77 5.04 -8.19 3.74
CA LEU A 77 5.24 -9.50 4.34
C LEU A 77 6.30 -9.44 5.43
N ASP A 78 6.02 -10.05 6.59
CA ASP A 78 7.04 -10.52 7.51
C ASP A 78 7.69 -11.77 6.91
N VAL A 79 8.92 -11.62 6.40
CA VAL A 79 9.61 -12.72 5.72
C VAL A 79 10.16 -13.79 6.67
N VAL A 80 10.13 -13.54 7.98
CA VAL A 80 10.55 -14.50 9.00
C VAL A 80 9.39 -15.40 9.40
N ASN A 81 8.24 -14.82 9.71
CA ASN A 81 7.07 -15.57 10.19
C ASN A 81 6.10 -15.96 9.06
N GLY A 82 6.22 -15.36 7.88
CA GLY A 82 5.32 -15.59 6.75
C GLY A 82 3.98 -14.85 6.85
N ASP A 83 3.84 -13.95 7.82
CA ASP A 83 2.63 -13.16 8.03
C ASP A 83 2.55 -11.97 7.06
N ALA A 84 1.33 -11.60 6.66
CA ALA A 84 1.07 -10.45 5.81
C ALA A 84 0.32 -9.36 6.57
N TYR A 85 0.62 -8.10 6.23
CA TYR A 85 0.06 -6.93 6.90
C TYR A 85 -0.38 -5.87 5.89
N ASN A 86 -1.49 -5.20 6.19
CA ASN A 86 -1.93 -3.96 5.56
C ASN A 86 -1.72 -2.80 6.53
N VAL A 87 -1.25 -1.67 6.02
CA VAL A 87 -0.95 -0.48 6.82
C VAL A 87 -1.54 0.75 6.16
N ILE A 88 -2.30 1.53 6.93
CA ILE A 88 -2.80 2.83 6.51
C ILE A 88 -1.98 3.92 7.19
N LEU A 89 -1.51 4.88 6.39
CA LEU A 89 -0.79 6.05 6.85
C LEU A 89 -1.51 7.33 6.45
N ALA A 90 -1.41 8.36 7.29
CA ALA A 90 -1.86 9.72 6.98
C ALA A 90 -0.71 10.72 7.08
N LEU A 91 -0.71 11.67 6.15
CA LEU A 91 0.23 12.79 6.16
C LEU A 91 -0.34 13.92 7.03
N ASP A 92 0.33 14.19 8.15
CA ASP A 92 0.01 15.28 9.05
C ASP A 92 1.27 16.08 9.40
N GLY A 93 1.20 17.42 9.29
CA GLY A 93 2.33 18.31 9.56
C GLY A 93 3.59 18.00 8.74
N GLY A 94 3.44 17.42 7.54
CA GLY A 94 4.57 16.99 6.69
C GLY A 94 5.22 15.67 7.11
N LYS A 95 4.61 14.91 8.03
CA LYS A 95 5.08 13.61 8.49
C LYS A 95 4.02 12.54 8.25
N TRP A 96 4.46 11.38 7.79
CA TRP A 96 3.60 10.20 7.62
C TRP A 96 3.50 9.44 8.94
N ASN A 97 2.28 9.33 9.46
CA ASN A 97 1.97 8.62 10.70
C ASN A 97 1.12 7.38 10.40
N ILE A 98 1.38 6.28 11.10
CA ILE A 98 0.57 5.06 11.02
C ILE A 98 -0.80 5.33 11.66
N GLU A 99 -1.89 5.15 10.91
CA GLU A 99 -3.25 5.15 11.42
C GLU A 99 -3.70 3.73 11.81
N SER A 100 -3.37 2.74 11.00
CA SER A 100 -3.64 1.32 11.29
C SER A 100 -2.52 0.42 10.79
N LEU A 101 -2.34 -0.70 11.49
CA LEU A 101 -1.44 -1.79 11.13
C LEU A 101 -2.18 -3.09 11.43
N ASP A 102 -2.65 -3.75 10.37
CA ASP A 102 -3.58 -4.85 10.47
C ASP A 102 -2.95 -6.10 9.86
N LYS A 103 -2.86 -7.19 10.64
CA LYS A 103 -2.46 -8.50 10.13
C LYS A 103 -3.58 -9.04 9.25
N LEU A 104 -3.26 -9.50 8.05
CA LEU A 104 -4.24 -10.10 7.15
C LEU A 104 -4.80 -11.39 7.76
N PRO A 105 -6.11 -11.69 7.59
CA PRO A 105 -6.71 -12.92 8.07
C PRO A 105 -6.05 -14.15 7.45
N GLU A 106 -6.07 -15.26 8.19
CA GLU A 106 -5.61 -16.55 7.66
C GLU A 106 -6.30 -16.89 6.34
N GLY A 107 -5.52 -17.39 5.37
CA GLY A 107 -6.00 -17.67 4.01
C GLY A 107 -6.04 -16.46 3.08
N THR A 108 -5.79 -15.24 3.58
CA THR A 108 -5.64 -14.04 2.76
C THR A 108 -4.16 -13.83 2.44
N GLN A 109 -3.86 -13.44 1.20
CA GLN A 109 -2.50 -13.12 0.75
C GLN A 109 -2.50 -11.76 0.06
N PRO A 110 -1.43 -10.97 0.18
CA PRO A 110 -1.29 -9.75 -0.58
C PRO A 110 -1.03 -10.07 -2.05
N GLN A 111 -0.94 -9.03 -2.88
CA GLN A 111 -0.62 -9.19 -4.30
C GLN A 111 0.73 -9.92 -4.49
N ILE A 112 0.84 -10.73 -5.55
CA ILE A 112 2.12 -11.34 -5.93
C ILE A 112 3.10 -10.25 -6.38
N SER A 113 4.30 -10.26 -5.81
CA SER A 113 5.38 -9.35 -6.22
C SER A 113 6.02 -9.77 -7.54
N VAL A 114 6.57 -8.81 -8.27
CA VAL A 114 7.32 -9.10 -9.52
C VAL A 114 8.50 -10.02 -9.25
N GLN A 115 9.18 -9.86 -8.11
CA GLN A 115 10.30 -10.72 -7.73
C GLN A 115 9.86 -12.17 -7.48
N GLU A 116 8.66 -12.39 -6.95
CA GLU A 116 8.10 -13.74 -6.84
C GLU A 116 7.80 -14.33 -8.21
N LEU A 117 7.24 -13.55 -9.14
CA LEU A 117 6.99 -14.04 -10.50
C LEU A 117 8.29 -14.46 -11.21
N VAL A 118 9.35 -13.66 -11.09
CA VAL A 118 10.68 -13.98 -11.64
C VAL A 118 11.28 -15.23 -11.00
N ALA A 119 11.15 -15.37 -9.67
CA ALA A 119 11.61 -16.56 -8.97
C ALA A 119 10.83 -17.81 -9.40
N CYS A 120 9.50 -17.70 -9.54
CA CYS A 120 8.63 -18.77 -10.03
C CYS A 120 9.04 -19.22 -11.43
N GLU A 121 9.29 -18.30 -12.35
CA GLU A 121 9.75 -18.63 -13.71
C GLU A 121 11.05 -19.43 -13.67
N THR A 122 12.02 -18.98 -12.87
CA THR A 122 13.32 -19.67 -12.73
C THR A 122 13.14 -21.07 -12.14
N ILE A 123 12.31 -21.23 -11.11
CA ILE A 123 12.05 -22.50 -10.43
C ILE A 123 11.33 -23.48 -11.35
N VAL A 124 10.27 -23.02 -12.04
CA VAL A 124 9.43 -23.86 -12.89
C VAL A 124 10.21 -24.36 -14.10
N THR A 125 10.95 -23.47 -14.78
CA THR A 125 11.74 -23.85 -15.96
C THR A 125 12.90 -24.79 -15.63
N SER A 126 13.45 -24.70 -14.40
CA SER A 126 14.52 -25.58 -13.93
C SER A 126 14.02 -26.91 -13.33
N ASN A 127 12.71 -27.10 -13.20
CA ASN A 127 12.16 -28.27 -12.53
C ASN A 127 12.20 -29.51 -13.44
N ALA A 128 12.91 -30.56 -13.02
CA ALA A 128 13.09 -31.78 -13.81
C ALA A 128 11.77 -32.48 -14.19
N ARG A 129 10.78 -32.46 -13.30
CA ARG A 129 9.45 -33.04 -13.58
C ARG A 129 8.70 -32.21 -14.63
N VAL A 130 8.75 -30.89 -14.52
CA VAL A 130 8.16 -29.99 -15.54
C VAL A 130 8.83 -30.22 -16.89
N GLN A 131 10.15 -30.31 -16.93
CA GLN A 131 10.91 -30.57 -18.16
C GLN A 131 10.59 -31.95 -18.76
N GLN A 132 10.40 -32.98 -17.93
CA GLN A 132 9.99 -34.30 -18.39
C GLN A 132 8.60 -34.25 -19.03
N LEU A 133 7.61 -33.69 -18.33
CA LEU A 133 6.25 -33.56 -18.82
C LEU A 133 6.18 -32.72 -20.11
N ALA A 134 6.98 -31.65 -20.19
CA ALA A 134 7.05 -30.80 -21.38
C ALA A 134 7.64 -31.52 -22.61
N LYS A 135 8.41 -32.61 -22.43
CA LYS A 135 8.91 -33.44 -23.55
C LYS A 135 7.86 -34.43 -24.07
N GLU A 136 6.82 -34.71 -23.28
CA GLU A 136 5.76 -35.67 -23.61
C GLU A 136 4.61 -35.04 -24.43
N VAL A 137 4.60 -33.70 -24.59
CA VAL A 137 3.63 -32.91 -25.37
C VAL A 137 4.29 -32.37 -26.63
#